data_AF-A0A3D2ATZ9-F1
#
_entry.id   AF-A0A3D2ATZ9-F1
#
_cell.length_a   1.000
_cell.length_b   1.000
_cell.length_c   1.000
_cell.angle_alpha   90.00
_cell.angle_beta   90.00
_cell.angle_gamma   90.00
#
_symmetry.space_group_name_H-M   'P 1'
#
loop_
_entity.id
_entity.type
_entity.pdbx_description
1 polymer ?
#
loop_
_entity_poly.entity_id
_entity_poly.type
_entity_poly.pdbx_seq_one_letter_code
_entity_poly.pdbx_strand_id
1 'polypeptide(L)' 'MVLSDRTIREELAKGRIVINPLEEGCIQPASVDLHLDRNLL' A
#
# COMPACT_ATOMS: atom_id res chain seq x y z
N MET A 1 0.15 -4.22 16.51
CA MET A 1 -0.40 -5.24 15.59
C MET A 1 -0.09 -4.79 14.18
N VAL A 2 0.33 -5.68 13.29
CA VAL A 2 0.61 -5.36 11.88
C VAL A 2 -0.62 -5.78 11.05
N LEU A 3 -0.97 -4.99 10.04
CA LEU A 3 -2.09 -5.29 9.16
C LEU A 3 -1.71 -6.39 8.16
N SER A 4 -2.58 -7.37 7.98
CA SER A 4 -2.44 -8.35 6.89
C SER A 4 -2.85 -7.74 5.55
N ASP A 5 -2.44 -8.35 4.45
CA ASP A 5 -2.87 -8.06 3.08
C ASP A 5 -4.39 -7.83 2.95
N ARG A 6 -5.20 -8.73 3.52
CA ARG A 6 -6.67 -8.62 3.52
C ARG A 6 -7.12 -7.34 4.22
N THR A 7 -6.55 -7.05 5.38
CA THR A 7 -6.91 -5.86 6.16
C THR A 7 -6.47 -4.59 5.43
N ILE A 8 -5.26 -4.59 4.85
CA ILE A 8 -4.75 -3.48 4.02
C ILE A 8 -5.74 -3.19 2.88
N ARG A 9 -6.18 -4.21 2.13
CA ARG A 9 -7.16 -4.06 1.05
C ARG A 9 -8.50 -3.49 1.54
N GLU A 10 -8.99 -3.97 2.69
CA GLU A 10 -10.23 -3.45 3.29
C GLU A 10 -10.10 -1.98 3.69
N GLU A 11 -8.98 -1.57 4.28
CA GLU A 11 -8.75 -0.19 4.70
C GLU A 11 -8.55 0.77 3.52
N LEU A 12 -7.91 0.30 2.44
CA LEU A 12 -7.84 1.00 1.16
C LEU A 12 -9.23 1.17 0.54
N ALA A 13 -10.05 0.11 0.50
CA ALA A 13 -11.40 0.16 -0.04
C ALA A 13 -12.34 1.10 0.75
N LYS A 14 -12.14 1.20 2.07
CA LYS A 14 -12.87 2.13 2.93
C LYS A 14 -12.34 3.58 2.85
N GLY A 15 -11.25 3.81 2.11
CA GLY A 15 -10.61 5.12 1.97
C GLY A 15 -9.95 5.64 3.25
N ARG A 16 -9.72 4.77 4.25
CA ARG A 16 -9.04 5.15 5.50
C ARG A 16 -7.53 5.19 5.34
N ILE A 17 -7.01 4.36 4.46
CA ILE A 17 -5.64 4.43 3.94
C ILE A 17 -5.76 4.80 2.47
N VAL A 18 -4.94 5.74 2.01
CA VAL A 18 -4.90 6.15 0.61
C VAL A 18 -3.45 6.03 0.14
N ILE A 19 -3.25 5.23 -0.90
CA ILE A 19 -1.97 5.11 -1.62
C ILE A 19 -2.30 5.35 -3.09
N ASN A 20 -1.73 6.40 -3.67
CA ASN A 20 -1.98 6.79 -5.04
C ASN A 20 -0.70 7.40 -5.66
N PRO A 21 -0.15 6.79 -6.72
CA PRO A 21 -0.60 5.55 -7.38
C PRO A 21 -0.35 4.29 -6.51
N LEU A 22 -1.20 3.27 -6.68
CA LEU A 22 -0.97 1.93 -6.16
C LEU A 22 -1.01 0.94 -7.32
N GLU A 23 0.10 0.26 -7.57
CA GLU A 23 0.22 -0.74 -8.63
C GLU A 23 -0.26 -2.11 -8.16
N GLU A 24 -0.75 -2.92 -9.11
CA GLU A 24 -1.14 -4.31 -8.84
C GLU A 24 0.11 -5.11 -8.46
N GLY A 25 0.06 -5.83 -7.33
CA GLY A 25 1.18 -6.62 -6.82
C GLY A 25 2.04 -5.95 -5.76
N CYS A 26 1.85 -4.66 -5.45
CA CYS A 26 2.57 -4.00 -4.34
C CYS A 26 2.04 -4.38 -2.95
N ILE A 27 0.87 -5.03 -2.84
CA ILE A 27 0.32 -5.50 -1.57
C ILE A 27 0.90 -6.88 -1.25
N GLN A 28 1.69 -6.95 -0.19
CA GLN A 28 2.33 -8.14 0.35
C GLN A 28 1.56 -8.68 1.57
N PRO A 29 1.87 -9.90 2.09
CA PRO A 29 1.10 -10.54 3.17
C PRO A 29 0.88 -9.68 4.43
N ALA A 30 1.78 -8.74 4.72
CA ALA A 30 1.65 -7.80 5.82
C ALA A 30 2.38 -6.45 5.58
N SER A 31 2.51 -6.03 4.31
CA SER A 31 3.18 -4.77 3.94
C SER A 31 2.68 -4.25 2.58
N VAL A 32 3.06 -3.02 2.24
CA VAL A 32 2.89 -2.45 0.91
C VAL A 32 4.25 -1.94 0.44
N ASP A 33 4.69 -2.38 -0.74
CA ASP A 33 5.93 -1.91 -1.35
C ASP A 33 5.74 -0.51 -1.95
N LEU A 34 6.74 0.35 -1.79
CA LEU A 34 6.77 1.70 -2.36
C LEU A 34 7.92 1.85 -3.34
N HIS A 35 7.74 2.69 -4.35
CA HIS A 35 8.75 2.99 -5.35
C HIS A 35 9.46 4.31 -5.02
N LEU A 36 10.79 4.32 -5.18
CA LEU A 36 11.58 5.55 -5.08
C LEU A 36 11.31 6.44 -6.30
N ASP A 37 11.12 7.74 -6.07
CA ASP A 37 10.95 8.69 -7.16
C ASP A 37 12.28 8.96 -7.89
N ARG A 38 12.18 9.42 -9.13
CA ARG A 38 13.33 9.82 -9.95
C ARG A 38 13.96 11.12 -9.49
N ASN A 39 13.22 11.95 -8.76
CA ASN A 39 13.72 13.19 -8.19
C ASN A 39 14.51 12.88 -6.93
N LEU A 40 15.82 13.07 -7.01
CA LEU A 40 16.72 13.01 -5.87
C LEU A 40 17.19 14.44 -5.61
N LEU A 41 17.07 14.89 -4.36
CA LEU A 41 17.43 16.24 -3.90
C LEU A 41 18.94 16.46 -3.84
#